data_AF-A0A5B0EB78-F1
#
_entry.id   AF-A0A5B0EB78-F1
#
_cell.length_a   1.000
_cell.length_b   1.000
_cell.length_c   1.000
_cell.angle_alpha   90.00
_cell.angle_beta   90.00
_cell.angle_gamma   90.00
#
_symmetry.space_group_name_H-M   'P 1'
#
loop_
_entity.id
_entity.type
_entity.pdbx_description
1 polymer ?
#
loop_
_entity_poly.entity_id
_entity_poly.type
_entity_poly.pdbx_seq_one_letter_code
_entity_poly.pdbx_strand_id
1 'polypeptide(L)'
;MFPKDNAFFFDLSYWIPIVLVLMLLVGYKTRFVTPVMLLFWIGLQTNSMLVTNGGDTILRPTLSFLIFAELSRHWSVDAWLQKRRGDRKSFIQRHLQVPLWLSAGLHRTALTLCCYQIMLIYVNSSIYKLMGKEWTEGSAFYYSLNRDTFQVVPLLSELAWQITPAMLVAT
;
A
#
# COMPACT_ATOMS: atom_id res chain seq x y z
N MET A 1 11.76 -0.84 18.12
CA MET A 1 11.80 0.06 16.95
C MET A 1 11.29 1.47 17.29
N PHE A 2 10.31 1.62 18.18
CA PHE A 2 9.74 2.92 18.57
C PHE A 2 9.92 3.18 20.08
N PRO A 3 11.10 3.63 20.54
CA PRO A 3 11.33 3.94 21.95
C PRO A 3 10.52 5.18 22.36
N LYS A 4 9.95 5.16 23.57
CA LYS A 4 9.16 6.27 24.14
C LYS A 4 9.92 7.09 25.17
N ASP A 5 11.13 6.66 25.52
CA ASP A 5 11.91 7.20 26.63
C ASP A 5 12.73 8.43 26.23
N ASN A 6 12.92 8.66 24.92
CA ASN A 6 13.73 9.76 24.40
C ASN A 6 13.17 10.29 23.08
N ALA A 7 12.88 11.59 23.04
CA ALA A 7 12.31 12.30 21.90
C ALA A 7 13.15 12.15 20.62
N PHE A 8 14.48 12.17 20.72
CA PHE A 8 15.34 12.06 19.53
C PHE A 8 15.20 10.70 18.84
N PHE A 9 15.21 9.61 19.61
CA PHE A 9 15.07 8.26 19.05
C PHE A 9 13.63 7.99 18.58
N PHE A 10 12.65 8.62 19.23
CA PHE A 10 11.27 8.62 18.78
C PHE A 10 11.17 9.27 17.40
N ASP A 11 11.64 10.51 17.23
CA ASP A 11 11.58 11.23 15.96
C ASP A 11 12.33 10.45 14.85
N LEU A 12 13.53 9.97 15.15
CA LEU A 12 14.33 9.19 14.21
C LEU A 12 13.57 7.94 13.72
N SER A 13 12.83 7.25 14.59
CA SER A 13 12.08 6.06 14.22
C SER A 13 10.93 6.33 13.25
N TYR A 14 10.38 7.54 13.22
CA TYR A 14 9.37 7.98 12.24
C TYR A 14 10.00 8.52 10.94
N TRP A 15 11.19 9.10 11.01
CA TRP A 15 11.91 9.55 9.80
C TRP A 15 12.43 8.38 8.95
N ILE A 16 12.83 7.28 9.56
CA ILE A 16 13.32 6.09 8.84
C ILE A 16 12.31 5.56 7.79
N PRO A 17 11.05 5.25 8.12
CA PRO A 17 10.08 4.76 7.14
C PRO A 17 9.80 5.78 6.03
N ILE A 18 9.85 7.09 6.31
CA ILE A 18 9.74 8.14 5.28
C ILE A 18 10.88 8.01 4.27
N VAL A 19 12.12 7.89 4.74
CA VAL A 19 13.29 7.71 3.87
C VAL A 19 13.19 6.40 3.09
N LEU A 20 12.72 5.31 3.70
CA LEU A 20 12.53 4.02 3.03
C LEU A 20 11.49 4.11 1.90
N VAL A 21 10.38 4.83 2.12
CA VAL A 21 9.37 5.08 1.08
C VAL A 21 9.98 5.89 -0.08
N LEU A 22 10.72 6.95 0.21
CA LEU A 22 11.40 7.74 -0.82
C LEU A 22 12.41 6.92 -1.62
N MET A 23 13.20 6.07 -0.95
CA MET A 23 14.10 5.13 -1.62
C MET A 23 13.34 4.14 -2.51
N LEU A 24 12.19 3.63 -2.07
CA LEU A 24 11.37 2.70 -2.84
C LEU A 24 10.72 3.39 -4.05
N LEU A 25 10.27 4.64 -3.92
CA LEU A 25 9.75 5.47 -5.02
C LEU A 25 10.82 5.76 -6.08
N VAL A 26 12.02 6.13 -5.64
CA VAL A 26 13.17 6.36 -6.54
C VAL A 26 13.70 5.04 -7.15
N GLY A 27 13.35 3.91 -6.54
CA GLY A 27 13.84 2.60 -6.96
C GLY A 27 15.31 2.35 -6.60
N TYR A 28 15.77 2.89 -5.46
CA TYR A 28 17.11 2.67 -4.94
C TYR A 28 17.14 1.46 -4.00
N LYS A 29 18.01 0.48 -4.29
CA LYS A 29 18.19 -0.77 -3.54
C LYS A 29 16.88 -1.44 -3.13
N THR A 30 15.89 -1.50 -4.02
CA THR A 30 14.52 -1.94 -3.69
C THR A 30 14.48 -3.31 -3.03
N ARG A 31 15.38 -4.23 -3.41
CA ARG A 31 15.46 -5.57 -2.80
C ARG A 31 15.76 -5.58 -1.30
N PHE A 32 16.54 -4.63 -0.80
CA PHE A 32 16.80 -4.49 0.64
C PHE A 32 15.83 -3.55 1.33
N VAL A 33 15.43 -2.49 0.62
CA VAL A 33 14.52 -1.48 1.15
C VAL A 33 13.13 -2.08 1.42
N THR A 34 12.60 -2.93 0.52
CA THR A 34 11.26 -3.53 0.69
C THR A 34 11.09 -4.37 1.96
N PRO A 35 11.97 -5.36 2.30
CA PRO A 35 11.81 -6.12 3.54
C PRO A 35 12.03 -5.27 4.79
N VAL A 36 12.97 -4.31 4.75
CA VAL A 36 13.17 -3.37 5.88
C VAL A 36 11.94 -2.49 6.06
N MET A 37 11.36 -1.97 4.97
CA MET A 37 10.12 -1.21 4.98
C MET A 37 8.95 -2.03 5.55
N LEU A 38 8.80 -3.30 5.17
CA LEU A 38 7.80 -4.20 5.76
C LEU A 38 7.97 -4.30 7.29
N LEU A 39 9.19 -4.50 7.78
CA LEU A 39 9.45 -4.61 9.22
C LEU A 39 9.10 -3.32 9.97
N PHE A 40 9.50 -2.16 9.43
CA PHE A 40 9.14 -0.86 10.01
C PHE A 40 7.63 -0.62 9.96
N TRP A 41 6.97 -0.99 8.87
CA TRP A 41 5.52 -0.88 8.73
C TRP A 41 4.77 -1.71 9.77
N ILE A 42 5.18 -2.96 9.98
CA ILE A 42 4.62 -3.84 11.04
C ILE A 42 4.89 -3.25 12.43
N GLY A 43 6.09 -2.70 12.65
CA GLY A 43 6.45 -2.06 13.91
C GLY A 43 5.61 -0.80 14.21
N LEU A 44 5.30 0.00 13.19
CA LEU A 44 4.41 1.15 13.30
C LEU A 44 2.98 0.70 13.64
N GLN A 45 2.43 -0.23 12.86
CA GLN A 45 1.07 -0.73 13.07
C GLN A 45 0.86 -1.32 14.48
N THR A 46 1.85 -2.03 15.01
CA THR A 46 1.77 -2.58 16.37
C THR A 46 1.89 -1.51 17.46
N ASN A 47 2.50 -0.36 17.17
CA ASN A 47 2.58 0.77 18.12
C ASN A 47 1.37 1.70 18.06
N SER A 48 0.72 1.85 16.91
CA SER A 48 -0.38 2.80 16.68
C SER A 48 -1.70 2.12 16.30
N MET A 49 -2.15 1.16 17.12
CA MET A 49 -3.34 0.34 16.83
C MET A 49 -4.65 1.14 16.69
N LEU A 50 -4.73 2.32 17.30
CA LEU A 50 -5.89 3.22 17.27
C LEU A 50 -6.09 3.95 15.93
N VAL A 51 -5.08 3.99 15.06
CA VAL A 51 -5.13 4.69 13.76
C VAL A 51 -4.81 3.68 12.66
N THR A 52 -5.61 2.61 12.58
CA THR A 52 -5.45 1.59 11.53
C THR A 52 -6.64 1.65 10.58
N ASN A 53 -6.39 2.00 9.32
CA ASN A 53 -7.39 2.07 8.27
C ASN A 53 -7.39 0.80 7.41
N GLY A 54 -8.46 0.62 6.61
CA GLY A 54 -8.58 -0.52 5.70
C GLY A 54 -7.41 -0.63 4.70
N GLY A 55 -6.82 0.50 4.30
CA GLY A 55 -5.64 0.55 3.42
C GLY A 55 -4.38 -0.06 4.07
N ASP A 56 -4.22 0.11 5.38
CA ASP A 56 -3.05 -0.37 6.11
C ASP A 56 -3.03 -1.91 6.19
N THR A 57 -4.22 -2.52 6.23
CA THR A 57 -4.43 -3.97 6.17
C THR A 57 -4.03 -4.56 4.81
N ILE A 58 -4.17 -3.78 3.74
CA ILE A 58 -3.81 -4.17 2.36
C ILE A 58 -2.30 -4.04 2.16
N LEU A 59 -1.69 -2.99 2.71
CA LEU A 59 -0.28 -2.68 2.48
C LEU A 59 0.67 -3.79 2.95
N ARG A 60 0.36 -4.45 4.09
CA ARG A 60 1.19 -5.51 4.68
C ARG A 60 1.37 -6.74 3.78
N PRO A 61 0.31 -7.40 3.28
CA PRO A 61 0.45 -8.49 2.31
C PRO A 61 1.04 -8.02 0.98
N THR A 62 0.70 -6.82 0.51
CA THR A 62 1.28 -6.27 -0.73
C THR A 62 2.80 -6.11 -0.63
N LEU A 63 3.31 -5.49 0.44
CA LEU A 63 4.75 -5.40 0.70
C LEU A 63 5.41 -6.78 0.81
N SER A 64 4.73 -7.75 1.42
CA SER A 64 5.22 -9.13 1.54
C SER A 64 5.38 -9.80 0.17
N PHE A 65 4.42 -9.61 -0.74
CA PHE A 65 4.54 -10.10 -2.12
C PHE A 65 5.64 -9.36 -2.89
N LEU A 66 5.77 -8.04 -2.71
CA LEU A 66 6.78 -7.22 -3.39
C LEU A 66 8.22 -7.59 -3.00
N ILE A 67 8.46 -8.23 -1.84
CA ILE A 67 9.79 -8.78 -1.50
C ILE A 67 10.25 -9.77 -2.56
N PHE A 68 9.34 -10.54 -3.16
CA PHE A 68 9.65 -11.51 -4.20
C PHE A 68 9.70 -10.89 -5.60
N ALA A 69 9.02 -9.76 -5.83
CA ALA A 69 9.00 -9.07 -7.11
C ALA A 69 10.31 -8.34 -7.47
N GLU A 70 10.75 -8.44 -8.73
CA GLU A 70 11.86 -7.64 -9.28
C GLU A 70 11.41 -6.22 -9.63
N LEU A 71 11.32 -5.31 -8.65
CA LEU A 71 10.94 -3.90 -8.90
C LEU A 71 12.05 -3.08 -9.59
N SER A 72 13.32 -3.48 -9.45
CA SER A 72 14.47 -2.68 -9.88
C SER A 72 14.86 -2.83 -11.35
N ARG A 73 14.05 -3.44 -12.22
CA ARG A 73 14.52 -3.93 -13.54
C ARG A 73 14.49 -2.91 -14.68
N HIS A 74 13.57 -1.93 -14.68
CA HIS A 74 13.40 -1.00 -15.81
C HIS A 74 13.41 0.48 -15.40
N TRP A 75 12.52 0.87 -14.49
CA TRP A 75 12.36 2.26 -14.03
C TRP A 75 12.85 2.40 -12.60
N SER A 76 14.16 2.29 -12.41
CA SER A 76 14.78 2.40 -11.10
C SER A 76 16.18 3.02 -11.23
N VAL A 77 16.61 3.77 -10.21
CA VAL A 77 18.01 4.23 -10.12
C VAL A 77 18.97 3.03 -10.14
N ASP A 78 18.57 1.90 -9.56
CA ASP A 78 19.33 0.66 -9.61
C ASP A 78 19.55 0.13 -11.05
N ALA A 79 18.55 0.20 -11.92
CA ALA A 79 18.65 -0.23 -13.32
C ALA A 79 19.60 0.70 -14.09
N TRP A 80 19.50 2.00 -13.84
CA TRP A 80 20.40 3.00 -14.42
C TRP A 80 21.85 2.79 -13.98
N LEU A 81 22.09 2.54 -12.69
CA LEU A 81 23.42 2.22 -12.15
C LEU A 81 23.97 0.91 -12.73
N GLN A 82 23.15 -0.14 -12.85
CA GLN A 82 23.54 -1.42 -13.45
C GLN A 82 23.92 -1.28 -14.93
N LYS A 83 23.13 -0.52 -15.70
CA LYS A 83 23.42 -0.23 -17.11
C LYS A 83 24.75 0.51 -17.27
N ARG A 84 25.07 1.45 -16.36
CA ARG A 84 26.37 2.17 -16.36
C ARG A 84 27.55 1.29 -15.96
N ARG A 85 27.34 0.31 -15.07
CA ARG A 85 28.39 -0.64 -14.65
C ARG A 85 28.60 -1.80 -15.64
N GLY A 86 27.80 -1.89 -16.71
CA GLY A 86 27.84 -2.99 -17.68
C GLY A 86 27.33 -4.33 -17.11
N ASP A 87 26.68 -4.30 -15.96
CA ASP A 87 26.29 -5.51 -15.24
C ASP A 87 24.83 -5.84 -15.56
N ARG A 88 24.61 -6.97 -16.26
CA ARG A 88 23.27 -7.44 -16.66
C ARG A 88 22.62 -8.37 -15.65
N LYS A 89 23.35 -8.80 -14.61
CA LYS A 89 22.86 -9.80 -13.64
C LYS A 89 22.03 -9.12 -12.55
N SER A 90 20.85 -9.70 -12.28
CA SER A 90 20.00 -9.31 -11.14
C SER A 90 20.78 -9.46 -9.83
N PHE A 91 20.50 -8.62 -8.82
CA PHE A 91 21.14 -8.69 -7.50
C PHE A 91 21.12 -10.12 -6.91
N ILE A 92 20.00 -10.84 -7.07
CA ILE A 92 19.85 -12.21 -6.58
C ILE A 92 20.72 -13.20 -7.38
N GLN A 93 20.87 -13.00 -8.68
CA GLN A 93 21.80 -13.82 -9.49
C GLN A 93 23.25 -13.57 -9.11
N ARG A 94 23.57 -12.35 -8.68
CA ARG A 94 24.93 -11.99 -8.25
C ARG A 94 25.29 -12.63 -6.90
N HIS A 95 24.35 -12.65 -5.95
CA HIS A 95 24.65 -13.07 -4.57
C HIS A 95 24.14 -14.46 -4.19
N LEU A 96 23.00 -14.92 -4.73
CA LEU A 96 22.36 -16.18 -4.33
C LEU A 96 22.44 -17.29 -5.40
N GLN A 97 23.17 -17.10 -6.50
CA GLN A 97 23.30 -18.07 -7.61
C GLN A 97 21.96 -18.71 -8.03
N VAL A 98 20.85 -17.97 -7.94
CA VAL A 98 19.52 -18.54 -8.26
C VAL A 98 19.38 -18.74 -9.77
N PRO A 99 18.71 -19.82 -10.20
CA PRO A 99 18.45 -20.02 -11.60
C PRO A 99 17.40 -19.01 -12.11
N LEU A 100 17.54 -18.61 -13.37
CA LEU A 100 16.74 -17.53 -13.99
C LEU A 100 15.23 -17.80 -13.96
N TRP A 101 14.84 -19.07 -14.11
CA TRP A 101 13.43 -19.51 -14.11
C TRP A 101 12.77 -19.29 -12.74
N LEU A 102 13.51 -19.47 -11.65
CA LEU A 102 12.99 -19.29 -10.29
C LEU A 102 12.76 -17.80 -9.99
N SER A 103 13.72 -16.93 -10.31
CA SER A 103 13.55 -15.48 -10.12
C SER A 103 12.41 -14.94 -10.98
N ALA A 104 12.32 -15.36 -12.24
CA ALA A 104 11.23 -14.97 -13.13
C ALA A 104 9.87 -15.51 -12.65
N GLY A 105 9.83 -16.75 -12.15
CA GLY A 105 8.65 -17.36 -11.54
C GLY A 105 8.16 -16.56 -10.33
N LEU A 106 9.05 -16.29 -9.37
CA LEU A 106 8.76 -15.51 -8.15
C LEU A 106 8.25 -14.10 -8.46
N HIS A 107 8.82 -13.44 -9.47
CA HIS A 107 8.35 -12.13 -9.87
C HIS A 107 6.92 -12.18 -10.44
N ARG A 108 6.64 -13.13 -11.34
CA ARG A 108 5.31 -13.29 -11.93
C ARG A 108 4.27 -13.66 -10.89
N THR A 109 4.59 -14.61 -10.01
CA THR A 109 3.67 -15.03 -8.94
C THR A 109 3.38 -13.90 -7.96
N ALA A 110 4.39 -13.11 -7.56
CA ALA A 110 4.19 -11.94 -6.71
C ALA A 110 3.20 -10.93 -7.31
N LEU A 111 3.33 -10.61 -8.60
CA LEU A 111 2.41 -9.71 -9.29
C LEU A 111 0.99 -10.30 -9.38
N THR A 112 0.87 -11.59 -9.70
CA THR A 112 -0.43 -12.28 -9.70
C THR A 112 -1.10 -12.23 -8.34
N LEU A 113 -0.35 -12.44 -7.25
CA LEU A 113 -0.87 -12.36 -5.88
C LEU A 113 -1.34 -10.93 -5.54
N CYS A 114 -0.62 -9.89 -5.95
CA CYS A 114 -1.07 -8.51 -5.78
C CYS A 114 -2.39 -8.25 -6.54
N CYS A 115 -2.49 -8.69 -7.80
CA CYS A 115 -3.73 -8.54 -8.58
C CYS A 115 -4.89 -9.32 -7.94
N TYR A 116 -4.64 -10.58 -7.57
CA TYR A 116 -5.63 -11.44 -6.95
C TYR A 116 -6.12 -10.89 -5.61
N GLN A 117 -5.22 -10.32 -4.79
CA GLN A 117 -5.58 -9.63 -3.55
C GLN A 117 -6.57 -8.50 -3.82
N ILE A 118 -6.32 -7.65 -4.83
CA ILE A 118 -7.23 -6.57 -5.20
C ILE A 118 -8.59 -7.14 -5.64
N MET A 119 -8.59 -8.17 -6.50
CA MET A 119 -9.83 -8.82 -6.93
C MET A 119 -10.63 -9.34 -5.74
N LEU A 120 -10.00 -10.03 -4.79
CA LEU A 120 -10.66 -10.52 -3.58
C LEU A 120 -11.26 -9.40 -2.73
N ILE A 121 -10.53 -8.29 -2.56
CA ILE A 121 -11.03 -7.13 -1.79
C ILE A 121 -12.30 -6.57 -2.44
N TYR A 122 -12.30 -6.38 -3.76
CA TYR A 122 -13.45 -5.83 -4.46
C TYR A 122 -14.63 -6.79 -4.56
N VAL A 123 -14.37 -8.09 -4.79
CA VAL A 123 -15.43 -9.11 -4.81
C VAL A 123 -16.08 -9.22 -3.45
N ASN A 124 -15.31 -9.34 -2.37
CA ASN A 124 -15.84 -9.38 -1.02
C ASN A 124 -16.58 -8.08 -0.68
N SER A 125 -15.99 -6.92 -1.00
CA SER A 125 -16.67 -5.63 -0.82
C SER A 125 -18.01 -5.59 -1.55
N SER A 126 -18.11 -6.15 -2.75
CA SER A 126 -19.35 -6.15 -3.53
C SER A 126 -20.39 -7.07 -2.91
N ILE A 127 -20.00 -8.26 -2.47
CA ILE A 127 -20.89 -9.19 -1.76
C ILE A 127 -21.44 -8.55 -0.49
N TYR A 128 -20.59 -7.89 0.31
CA TYR A 128 -21.04 -7.19 1.53
C TYR A 128 -21.98 -6.03 1.23
N LYS A 129 -21.79 -5.31 0.11
CA LYS A 129 -22.71 -4.26 -0.32
C LYS A 129 -24.06 -4.83 -0.75
N LEU A 130 -24.08 -5.95 -1.47
CA LEU A 130 -25.31 -6.61 -1.91
C LEU A 130 -26.13 -7.23 -0.77
N MET A 131 -25.47 -7.62 0.33
CA MET A 131 -26.15 -8.13 1.53
C MET A 131 -26.81 -7.02 2.38
N GLY A 132 -26.34 -5.77 2.27
CA GLY A 132 -26.81 -4.65 3.07
C GLY A 132 -27.94 -3.88 2.39
N LYS A 133 -29.06 -3.67 3.11
CA LYS A 133 -30.19 -2.88 2.62
C LYS A 133 -29.81 -1.45 2.24
N GLU A 134 -28.81 -0.89 2.91
CA GLU A 134 -28.36 0.48 2.68
C GLU A 134 -27.90 0.77 1.24
N TRP A 135 -27.27 -0.21 0.58
CA TRP A 135 -26.83 -0.05 -0.81
C TRP A 135 -27.95 -0.27 -1.81
N THR A 136 -28.92 -1.13 -1.49
CA THR A 136 -30.09 -1.39 -2.34
C THR A 136 -31.14 -0.29 -2.23
N GLU A 137 -31.27 0.33 -1.07
CA GLU A 137 -32.22 1.41 -0.77
C GLU A 137 -31.62 2.80 -1.04
N GLY A 138 -30.35 2.89 -1.45
CA GLY A 138 -29.68 4.14 -1.82
C GLY A 138 -29.20 5.01 -0.63
N SER A 139 -29.53 4.64 0.61
CA SER A 139 -29.13 5.33 1.84
C SER A 139 -27.64 5.21 2.16
N ALA A 140 -26.89 4.30 1.53
CA ALA A 140 -25.45 4.12 1.76
C ALA A 140 -24.62 5.40 1.47
N PHE A 141 -25.01 6.17 0.46
CA PHE A 141 -24.35 7.44 0.14
C PHE A 141 -24.59 8.48 1.23
N TYR A 142 -25.81 8.53 1.78
CA TYR A 142 -26.16 9.40 2.89
C TYR A 142 -25.26 9.10 4.11
N TYR A 143 -25.16 7.84 4.52
CA TYR A 143 -24.32 7.48 5.66
C TYR A 143 -22.82 7.69 5.43
N SER A 144 -22.34 7.55 4.19
CA SER A 144 -20.93 7.74 3.87
C SER A 144 -20.52 9.21 3.91
N LEU A 145 -21.38 10.11 3.44
CA LEU A 145 -21.13 11.55 3.39
C LEU A 145 -21.37 12.24 4.74
N ASN A 146 -22.27 11.72 5.57
CA ASN A 146 -22.62 12.33 6.86
C ASN A 146 -21.76 11.85 8.03
N ARG A 147 -20.73 11.03 7.75
CA ARG A 147 -19.87 10.51 8.80
C ARG A 147 -18.83 11.55 9.17
N ASP A 148 -18.75 11.90 10.46
CA ASP A 148 -17.84 12.93 11.00
C ASP A 148 -16.37 12.74 10.57
N THR A 149 -15.95 11.49 10.34
CA THR A 149 -14.60 11.14 9.87
C THR A 149 -14.30 11.65 8.44
N PHE A 150 -15.30 11.81 7.59
CA PHE A 150 -15.15 12.24 6.20
C PHE A 150 -15.52 13.71 5.95
N GLN A 151 -15.97 14.43 6.98
CA GLN A 151 -16.21 15.88 6.92
C GLN A 151 -14.92 16.68 7.12
N VAL A 152 -13.95 16.50 6.20
CA VAL A 152 -12.66 17.21 6.24
C VAL A 152 -12.83 18.72 6.03
N VAL A 153 -13.88 19.11 5.30
CA VAL A 153 -14.23 20.51 4.97
C VAL A 153 -15.75 20.67 5.10
N PRO A 154 -16.26 21.11 6.26
CA PRO A 154 -17.69 21.14 6.57
C PRO A 154 -18.53 21.89 5.53
N LEU A 155 -18.01 23.01 5.02
CA LEU A 155 -18.68 23.84 4.01
C LEU A 155 -18.94 23.12 2.68
N LEU A 156 -17.99 22.28 2.23
CA LEU A 156 -18.15 21.51 0.98
C LEU A 156 -19.10 20.32 1.17
N SER A 157 -19.15 19.75 2.38
CA SER A 157 -20.13 18.73 2.72
C SER A 157 -21.55 19.31 2.67
N GLU A 158 -21.78 20.47 3.31
CA GLU A 158 -23.07 21.19 3.28
C GLU A 158 -23.54 21.56 1.86
N LEU A 159 -22.63 21.99 0.97
CA LEU A 159 -22.98 22.30 -0.43
C LEU A 159 -23.31 21.03 -1.23
N ALA A 160 -22.58 19.94 -1.01
CA ALA A 160 -22.91 18.64 -1.63
C ALA A 160 -24.28 18.13 -1.17
N TRP A 161 -24.67 18.40 0.08
CA TRP A 161 -25.99 18.07 0.63
C TRP A 161 -27.14 18.76 -0.11
N GLN A 162 -26.97 20.02 -0.52
CA GLN A 162 -28.00 20.75 -1.26
C GLN A 162 -28.29 20.16 -2.65
N ILE A 163 -27.33 19.43 -3.24
CA ILE A 163 -27.47 18.76 -4.55
C ILE A 163 -28.01 17.32 -4.38
N THR A 164 -28.04 16.79 -3.16
CA THR A 164 -28.40 15.39 -2.86
C THR A 164 -29.86 14.99 -3.17
N PRO A 165 -30.88 15.88 -3.17
CA PRO A 165 -32.23 15.51 -3.63
C PRO A 165 -32.24 15.00 -5.08
N ALA A 166 -31.32 15.47 -5.93
CA ALA A 166 -31.20 15.00 -7.31
C ALA A 166 -30.61 13.58 -7.42
N MET A 167 -29.77 13.17 -6.44
CA MET A 167 -29.18 11.82 -6.39
C MET A 167 -30.19 10.76 -5.98
N LEU A 168 -31.19 11.13 -5.16
CA LEU A 168 -32.28 10.25 -4.71
C LEU A 168 -33.34 10.02 -5.80
N VAL A 169 -33.43 10.92 -6.79
CA VAL A 169 -34.33 10.81 -7.96
C VAL A 169 -33.66 10.07 -9.13
N ALA A 170 -32.32 9.96 -9.12
CA ALA A 170 -31.53 9.35 -10.21
C ALA A 170 -31.17 7.87 -9.99
N THR A 171 -31.47 7.31 -8.80
CA THR A 171 -31.40 5.87 -8.47
C THR A 171 -32.78 5.24 -8.50
#